data_AF-M0LTC5-F1
#
_entry.id   AF-M0LTC5-F1
#
_cell.length_a   1.000
_cell.length_b   1.000
_cell.length_c   1.000
_cell.angle_alpha   90.00
_cell.angle_beta   90.00
_cell.angle_gamma   90.00
#
_symmetry.space_group_name_H-M   'P 1'
#
loop_
_entity.id
_entity.type
_entity.pdbx_description
1 polymer ?
#
loop_
_entity_poly.entity_id
_entity_poly.type
_entity_poly.pdbx_seq_one_letter_code
_entity_poly.pdbx_strand_id
1 'polypeptide(L)' 'MSADHTVMRKAGKLSGELINGGERIEREDCIIAATALLNDEPVITRNSEHFGRIDDLEVRSY' A
#
# COMPACT_ATOMS: atom_id res chain seq x y z
N MET A 1 10.69 17.94 1.15
CA MET A 1 10.36 16.70 0.41
C MET A 1 9.24 16.02 1.16
N SER A 2 8.00 16.45 0.94
CA SER A 2 6.85 15.75 1.50
C SER A 2 6.62 14.50 0.66
N ALA A 3 6.24 13.37 1.28
CA ALA A 3 5.42 12.41 0.55
C ALA A 3 4.30 13.23 -0.10
N ASP A 4 4.29 13.26 -1.43
CA ASP A 4 3.46 14.19 -2.19
C ASP A 4 2.00 13.98 -1.78
N HIS A 5 1.21 15.04 -1.69
CA HIS A 5 -0.19 14.96 -1.22
C HIS A 5 -0.99 13.88 -1.97
N THR A 6 -0.59 13.57 -3.20
CA THR A 6 -1.03 12.43 -4.01
C THR A 6 -0.83 11.06 -3.32
N VAL A 7 0.37 10.78 -2.79
CA VAL A 7 0.68 9.55 -2.04
C VAL A 7 -0.22 9.44 -0.82
N MET A 8 -0.30 10.51 -0.02
CA MET A 8 -1.09 10.50 1.22
C MET A 8 -2.58 10.33 0.95
N ARG A 9 -3.09 10.92 -0.15
CA ARG A 9 -4.47 10.73 -0.60
C ARG A 9 -4.74 9.27 -1.00
N LYS A 10 -3.84 8.65 -1.77
CA LYS A 10 -3.98 7.25 -2.19
C LYS A 10 -3.87 6.30 -0.98
N ALA A 11 -2.92 6.53 -0.08
CA ALA A 11 -2.76 5.76 1.15
C ALA A 11 -4.01 5.83 2.05
N GLY A 12 -4.60 7.03 2.20
CA GLY A 12 -5.84 7.19 2.95
C GLY A 12 -7.02 6.45 2.34
N LYS A 13 -7.13 6.46 1.01
CA LYS A 13 -8.17 5.69 0.28
C LYS A 13 -8.00 4.18 0.50
N LEU A 14 -6.79 3.65 0.28
CA LEU A 14 -6.47 2.24 0.51
C LEU A 14 -6.79 1.82 1.95
N SER A 15 -6.39 2.62 2.93
CA SER A 15 -6.68 2.35 4.34
C SER A 15 -8.19 2.26 4.60
N GLY A 16 -8.99 3.17 4.03
CA GLY A 16 -10.45 3.13 4.16
C GLY A 16 -11.08 1.90 3.51
N GLU A 17 -10.61 1.52 2.32
CA GLU A 17 -11.09 0.33 1.59
C GLU A 17 -10.79 -0.97 2.36
N LEU A 18 -9.56 -1.12 2.85
CA LEU A 18 -9.16 -2.29 3.65
C LEU A 18 -9.90 -2.36 4.98
N ILE A 19 -10.11 -1.23 5.66
CA ILE A 19 -10.91 -1.18 6.89
C ILE A 19 -12.34 -1.63 6.63
N ASN A 20 -12.97 -1.14 5.56
CA ASN A 20 -14.33 -1.52 5.19
C ASN A 20 -14.44 -2.99 4.80
N GLY A 21 -13.37 -3.57 4.22
CA GLY A 21 -13.28 -4.98 3.87
C GLY A 21 -12.89 -5.92 5.02
N GLY A 22 -12.54 -5.40 6.20
CA GLY A 22 -12.04 -6.22 7.32
C GLY A 22 -10.58 -6.66 7.19
N GLU A 23 -9.85 -6.12 6.21
CA GLU A 23 -8.49 -6.50 5.81
C GLU A 23 -7.44 -5.46 6.27
N ARG A 24 -7.73 -4.73 7.34
CA ARG A 24 -6.91 -3.62 7.83
C ARG A 24 -5.42 -3.99 7.98
N ILE A 25 -4.55 -3.14 7.46
CA ILE A 25 -3.08 -3.13 7.65
C ILE A 25 -2.61 -1.81 8.28
N GLU A 26 -1.32 -1.68 8.61
CA GLU A 26 -0.77 -0.44 9.13
C GLU A 26 -0.86 0.73 8.12
N ARG A 27 -0.91 1.95 8.66
CA ARG A 27 -0.92 3.17 7.84
C ARG A 27 0.37 3.30 7.03
N GLU A 28 1.50 2.93 7.62
CA GLU A 28 2.82 2.97 6.99
C GLU A 28 2.87 2.03 5.78
N ASP A 29 2.29 0.83 5.87
CA ASP A 29 2.15 -0.11 4.75
C ASP A 29 1.26 0.47 3.64
N CYS A 30 0.19 1.19 3.99
CA CYS A 30 -0.64 1.90 3.01
C CYS A 30 0.14 3.00 2.28
N ILE A 31 1.09 3.68 2.94
CA ILE A 31 1.95 4.72 2.33
C ILE A 31 2.97 4.08 1.39
N ILE A 32 3.58 2.96 1.79
CA ILE A 32 4.51 2.19 0.96
C ILE A 32 3.80 1.71 -0.31
N ALA A 33 2.64 1.06 -0.15
CA ALA A 33 1.84 0.57 -1.27
C ALA A 33 1.36 1.70 -2.19
N ALA A 34 0.89 2.82 -1.64
CA ALA A 34 0.48 3.97 -2.42
C ALA A 34 1.64 4.54 -3.25
N THR A 35 2.85 4.56 -2.68
CA THR A 35 4.06 5.02 -3.39
C THR A 35 4.38 4.06 -4.54
N ALA A 36 4.42 2.76 -4.27
CA ALA A 36 4.67 1.72 -5.28
C ALA A 36 3.69 1.79 -6.46
N LEU A 37 2.38 1.84 -6.17
CA LEU A 37 1.31 1.95 -7.17
C LEU A 37 1.27 3.29 -7.93
N LEU A 38 1.99 4.32 -7.50
CA LEU A 38 2.08 5.61 -8.21
C LEU A 38 3.33 5.69 -9.08
N ASN A 39 4.32 4.84 -8.82
CA ASN A 39 5.57 4.77 -9.58
C ASN A 39 5.63 3.51 -10.47
N ASP A 40 4.58 2.69 -10.47
CA ASP A 40 4.53 1.39 -11.18
C ASP A 40 5.71 0.47 -10.79
N GLU A 41 6.05 0.44 -9.49
CA GLU A 41 7.14 -0.35 -8.93
C GLU A 41 6.63 -1.45 -7.97
N PRO A 42 7.34 -2.59 -7.85
CA PRO A 42 6.96 -3.65 -6.91
C PRO A 42 7.38 -3.33 -5.46
N VAL A 43 6.65 -3.88 -4.49
CA VAL A 43 7.08 -3.92 -3.08
C VAL A 43 7.89 -5.20 -2.83
N ILE A 44 9.14 -5.03 -2.42
CA ILE A 44 10.02 -6.13 -2.01
C ILE A 44 9.94 -6.30 -0.50
N THR A 45 9.41 -7.42 0.00
CA THR A 45 9.10 -7.57 1.43
C THR A 45 9.07 -9.03 1.89
N ARG A 46 9.29 -9.25 3.18
CA ARG A 46 8.99 -10.53 3.85
C ARG A 46 7.54 -10.61 4.34
N ASN A 47 6.84 -9.48 4.40
CA ASN A 47 5.45 -9.39 4.86
C ASN A 47 4.48 -9.47 3.67
N SER A 48 4.59 -10.54 2.86
CA SER A 48 3.77 -10.69 1.66
C SER A 48 2.27 -10.80 1.95
N GLU A 49 1.89 -11.25 3.15
CA GLU A 49 0.49 -11.35 3.56
C GLU A 49 -0.19 -9.98 3.62
N HIS A 50 0.44 -8.97 4.24
CA HIS A 50 -0.14 -7.62 4.32
C HIS A 50 -0.32 -7.01 2.94
N PHE A 51 0.76 -6.97 2.16
CA PHE A 51 0.76 -6.31 0.85
C PHE A 51 -0.07 -7.07 -0.19
N GLY A 52 -0.25 -8.39 -0.02
CA GLY A 52 -1.11 -9.21 -0.86
C GLY A 52 -2.61 -8.91 -0.76
N ARG A 53 -3.04 -8.12 0.23
CA ARG A 53 -4.44 -7.65 0.39
C ARG A 53 -4.77 -6.45 -0.50
N ILE A 54 -3.77 -5.86 -1.16
CA ILE A 54 -3.92 -4.65 -1.96
C ILE A 54 -3.99 -5.04 -3.43
N ASP A 55 -5.15 -4.79 -4.04
CA ASP A 55 -5.36 -5.02 -5.46
C ASP A 55 -4.36 -4.23 -6.31
N ASP A 56 -3.94 -4.81 -7.43
CA ASP A 56 -2.99 -4.26 -8.42
C ASP A 56 -1.55 -4.01 -7.90
N LEU A 57 -1.24 -4.33 -6.63
CA LEU A 57 0.10 -4.18 -6.10
C LEU A 57 0.98 -5.41 -6.46
N GLU A 58 2.04 -5.19 -7.21
CA GLU A 58 3.05 -6.23 -7.42
C GLU A 58 3.88 -6.42 -6.14
N VAL A 59 3.88 -7.64 -5.59
CA VAL A 59 4.64 -7.99 -4.39
C VAL A 59 5.67 -9.08 -4.73
N ARG A 60 6.93 -8.87 -4.34
CA ARG A 60 7.98 -9.89 -4.47
C ARG A 60 8.60 -10.18 -3.10
N SER A 61 8.76 -11.45 -2.77
CA SER A 61 9.39 -11.91 -1.52
C SER A 61 10.87 -12.22 -1.70
N TYR A 62 11.62 -12.21 -0.60
CA TYR A 62 13.04 -12.60 -0.52
C TYR A 62 13.38 -13.34 0.78
#